data_AF-A0A5C6FDW3-F1
#
_entry.id   AF-A0A5C6FDW3-F1
#
_cell.length_a   1.000
_cell.length_b   1.000
_cell.length_c   1.000
_cell.angle_alpha   90.00
_cell.angle_beta   90.00
_cell.angle_gamma   90.00
#
_symmetry.space_group_name_H-M   'P 1'
#
loop_
_entity.id
_entity.type
_entity.pdbx_description
1 polymer ?
#
loop_
_entity_poly.entity_id
_entity_poly.type
_entity_poly.pdbx_seq_one_letter_code
_entity_poly.pdbx_strand_id
1 'polypeptide(L)'
;MPIQVKCQCGKALKIPDTMAGKAVKCPGCATVLRVPGGAAPTGQKAAGGQQVPGGQRAAAGKPASPAPTAVKPGRMDDLFDEEGFSAHVAQVCPACRAEMAAGSVFCTKCGYHKESGVRMESHKTAGVDISHGTLALEKAKADMIKAKKLDDAVLAGAGMPWWMLALVLFMLMSGLCIAVLAVNASRRVDETITFNPMGTFLILSGSAFTTFGVGAFGMIVIHAFKQQMSKGFLAILPPYTIYYVFKNPRETWKYLLGCIVLLGIGISLIVAGGNA
;
A
#
# COMPACT_ATOMS: atom_id res chain seq x y z
N MET A 1 13.86 40.98 -11.42
CA MET A 1 12.70 41.68 -11.98
C MET A 1 11.59 40.64 -12.20
N PRO A 2 10.58 40.51 -11.33
CA PRO A 2 9.71 39.32 -11.31
C PRO A 2 8.97 39.11 -12.65
N ILE A 3 9.29 38.02 -13.35
CA ILE A 3 8.66 37.64 -14.61
C ILE A 3 7.22 37.17 -14.31
N GLN A 4 6.25 37.79 -14.97
CA GLN A 4 4.83 37.42 -14.88
C GLN A 4 4.47 36.48 -16.02
N VAL A 5 4.32 35.19 -15.73
CA VAL A 5 3.90 34.19 -16.73
C VAL A 5 2.42 33.87 -16.51
N LYS A 6 1.59 34.08 -17.54
CA LYS A 6 0.20 33.61 -17.57
C LYS A 6 0.19 32.11 -17.88
N CYS A 7 -0.33 31.31 -16.95
CA CYS A 7 -0.56 29.89 -17.19
C CYS A 7 -1.79 29.67 -18.08
N GLN A 8 -1.83 28.56 -18.83
CA GLN A 8 -2.99 28.15 -19.63
C GLN A 8 -4.28 27.97 -18.80
N CYS A 9 -4.17 27.79 -17.48
CA CYS A 9 -5.30 27.77 -16.54
C CYS A 9 -5.77 29.18 -16.10
N GLY A 10 -5.39 30.24 -16.83
CA GLY A 10 -5.80 31.63 -16.60
C GLY A 10 -5.09 32.37 -15.45
N LYS A 11 -4.39 31.67 -14.54
CA LYS A 11 -3.71 32.30 -13.40
C LYS A 11 -2.35 32.88 -13.82
N ALA A 12 -2.12 34.15 -13.48
CA ALA A 12 -0.83 34.81 -13.61
C ALA A 12 0.06 34.49 -12.41
N LEU A 13 1.25 33.94 -12.65
CA LEU A 13 2.24 33.59 -11.64
C LEU A 13 3.40 34.58 -11.68
N LYS A 14 3.71 35.19 -10.53
CA LYS A 14 4.95 35.95 -10.31
C LYS A 14 6.04 34.96 -9.93
N ILE A 15 7.03 34.78 -10.80
CA ILE A 15 8.10 33.79 -10.61
C ILE A 15 9.44 34.56 -10.52
N PRO A 16 10.31 34.25 -9.54
CA PRO A 16 11.63 34.89 -9.43
C PRO A 16 12.55 34.45 -10.58
N ASP A 17 13.44 35.36 -11.00
CA ASP A 17 14.35 35.15 -12.15
C ASP A 17 15.30 33.95 -11.99
N THR A 18 15.54 33.52 -10.75
CA THR A 18 16.32 32.31 -10.42
C THR A 18 15.73 31.01 -10.97
N MET A 19 14.48 31.04 -11.45
CA MET A 19 13.77 29.94 -12.10
C MET A 19 13.59 30.13 -13.62
N ALA A 20 14.20 31.16 -14.21
CA ALA A 20 14.28 31.35 -15.66
C ALA A 20 14.81 30.08 -16.36
N GLY A 21 14.16 29.67 -17.45
CA GLY A 21 14.52 28.46 -18.21
C GLY A 21 14.19 27.12 -17.54
N LYS A 22 13.83 27.09 -16.26
CA LYS A 22 13.44 25.86 -15.54
C LYS A 22 11.96 25.55 -15.72
N ALA A 23 11.63 24.28 -15.55
CA ALA A 23 10.28 23.74 -15.68
C ALA A 23 9.59 23.69 -14.32
N VAL A 24 8.59 24.55 -14.09
CA VAL A 24 7.90 24.70 -12.79
C VAL A 24 6.44 24.27 -12.91
N LYS A 25 5.93 23.59 -11.89
CA LYS A 25 4.50 23.23 -11.80
C LYS A 25 3.67 24.44 -11.42
N CYS A 26 2.61 24.70 -12.18
CA CYS A 26 1.58 25.65 -11.78
C CYS A 26 0.77 25.08 -10.60
N PRO A 27 0.70 25.76 -9.44
CA PRO A 27 -0.10 25.29 -8.30
C PRO A 27 -1.62 25.32 -8.56
N GLY A 28 -2.08 25.97 -9.63
CA GLY A 28 -3.50 26.03 -10.01
C GLY A 28 -4.00 24.87 -10.88
N CYS A 29 -3.11 24.16 -11.60
CA CYS A 29 -3.50 23.08 -12.52
C CYS A 29 -2.51 21.91 -12.60
N ALA A 30 -1.46 21.90 -11.75
CA ALA A 30 -0.36 20.94 -11.70
C ALA A 30 0.48 20.76 -12.99
N THR A 31 0.09 21.40 -14.10
CA THR A 31 0.82 21.40 -15.38
C THR A 31 2.20 22.02 -15.22
N VAL A 32 3.21 21.43 -15.85
CA VAL A 32 4.59 21.93 -15.86
C VAL A 32 4.73 22.96 -16.99
N LEU A 33 5.05 24.21 -16.65
CA LEU A 33 5.37 25.25 -17.62
C LEU A 33 6.86 25.59 -17.56
N ARG A 34 7.47 25.79 -18.73
CA ARG A 34 8.81 26.39 -18.81
C ARG A 34 8.68 27.90 -18.73
N VAL A 35 9.44 28.53 -17.83
CA VAL A 35 9.52 29.99 -17.72
C VAL A 35 10.43 30.49 -18.83
N PRO A 36 9.95 31.34 -19.76
CA PRO A 36 10.81 31.92 -20.78
C PRO A 36 11.85 32.85 -20.13
N GLY A 37 13.11 32.49 -20.26
CA GLY A 37 14.26 33.30 -19.85
C GLY A 37 15.45 32.92 -20.72
N GLY A 38 16.09 33.94 -21.30
CA GLY A 38 17.09 33.76 -22.37
C GLY A 38 18.51 33.42 -21.87
N ALA A 39 19.40 33.24 -22.86
CA ALA A 39 20.80 32.83 -22.78
C ALA A 39 21.05 31.32 -22.54
N ALA A 40 21.57 30.67 -23.59
CA ALA A 40 22.29 29.38 -23.51
C ALA A 40 23.74 29.64 -23.01
N PRO A 41 24.49 28.60 -22.56
CA PRO A 41 25.24 27.81 -23.55
C PRO A 41 25.51 26.32 -23.20
N THR A 42 25.81 25.56 -24.27
CA THR A 42 26.74 24.40 -24.44
C THR A 42 27.20 23.52 -23.26
N GLY A 43 27.25 22.19 -23.49
CA GLY A 43 28.15 21.27 -22.78
C GLY A 43 27.92 19.77 -23.05
N GLN A 44 28.88 19.08 -23.71
CA GLN A 44 28.98 17.60 -23.77
C GLN A 44 29.38 17.04 -22.38
N LYS A 45 29.37 15.73 -22.05
CA LYS A 45 29.88 14.48 -22.69
C LYS A 45 29.32 13.30 -21.81
N ALA A 46 29.48 11.98 -22.03
CA ALA A 46 30.32 11.17 -22.91
C ALA A 46 29.77 9.72 -23.02
N ALA A 47 30.29 8.95 -23.99
CA ALA A 47 30.53 7.48 -24.01
C ALA A 47 29.37 6.49 -23.71
N GLY A 48 29.30 5.30 -24.31
CA GLY A 48 30.18 4.64 -25.28
C GLY A 48 30.24 3.13 -25.03
N GLY A 49 30.08 2.29 -26.05
CA GLY A 49 30.11 0.82 -25.91
C GLY A 49 29.57 0.11 -27.16
N GLN A 50 30.35 -0.79 -27.75
CA GLN A 50 30.18 -1.30 -29.11
C GLN A 50 30.35 -2.84 -29.15
N GLN A 51 29.39 -3.50 -29.81
CA GLN A 51 29.45 -4.83 -30.47
C GLN A 51 29.42 -6.18 -29.69
N VAL A 52 28.93 -7.15 -30.46
CA VAL A 52 28.59 -8.58 -30.21
C VAL A 52 29.71 -9.49 -30.77
N PRO A 53 29.77 -10.81 -30.49
CA PRO A 53 29.00 -11.85 -31.23
C PRO A 53 28.53 -13.03 -30.31
N GLY A 54 27.83 -14.09 -30.72
CA GLY A 54 27.22 -14.54 -31.98
C GLY A 54 26.76 -16.02 -31.84
N GLY A 55 25.82 -16.51 -32.65
CA GLY A 55 25.33 -17.91 -32.60
C GLY A 55 24.10 -18.16 -33.48
N GLN A 56 23.97 -19.34 -34.11
CA GLN A 56 23.16 -19.55 -35.32
C GLN A 56 21.99 -20.56 -35.17
N ARG A 57 20.94 -20.36 -36.01
CA ARG A 57 20.07 -21.28 -36.81
C ARG A 57 19.98 -22.78 -36.43
N ALA A 58 18.92 -23.54 -36.77
CA ALA A 58 17.76 -23.37 -37.66
C ALA A 58 16.48 -23.95 -36.96
N ALA A 59 15.35 -24.36 -37.55
CA ALA A 59 14.77 -24.46 -38.92
C ALA A 59 13.22 -24.50 -38.77
N ALA A 60 12.30 -24.65 -39.75
CA ALA A 60 12.26 -24.71 -41.22
C ALA A 60 10.79 -24.40 -41.68
N GLY A 61 10.51 -24.35 -42.99
CA GLY A 61 9.12 -24.42 -43.53
C GLY A 61 8.75 -23.37 -44.58
N LYS A 62 8.73 -23.76 -45.86
CA LYS A 62 8.20 -22.99 -47.02
C LYS A 62 7.40 -23.96 -47.90
N PRO A 63 6.25 -23.56 -48.48
CA PRO A 63 6.17 -23.21 -49.92
C PRO A 63 5.13 -22.08 -50.19
N ALA A 64 4.83 -21.61 -51.42
CA ALA A 64 5.65 -21.23 -52.58
C ALA A 64 4.76 -20.53 -53.65
N SER A 65 5.19 -19.35 -54.18
CA SER A 65 4.79 -18.72 -55.49
C SER A 65 3.29 -18.42 -55.77
N PRO A 66 2.92 -17.64 -56.83
CA PRO A 66 3.72 -17.10 -57.96
C PRO A 66 3.64 -15.57 -58.21
N ALA A 67 4.41 -15.09 -59.19
CA ALA A 67 4.34 -13.74 -59.80
C ALA A 67 3.86 -13.85 -61.27
N PRO A 68 3.32 -12.78 -61.89
CA PRO A 68 4.14 -11.86 -62.73
C PRO A 68 3.73 -10.37 -62.52
N THR A 69 4.16 -9.32 -63.24
CA THR A 69 4.96 -9.13 -64.50
C THR A 69 5.78 -7.83 -64.40
N ALA A 70 6.52 -7.41 -65.45
CA ALA A 70 7.39 -6.22 -65.44
C ALA A 70 7.13 -5.20 -66.56
N VAL A 71 7.50 -3.93 -66.32
CA VAL A 71 7.80 -2.89 -67.32
C VAL A 71 9.14 -2.26 -66.93
N LYS A 72 10.10 -2.15 -67.85
CA LYS A 72 11.46 -1.65 -67.57
C LYS A 72 11.60 -0.13 -67.80
N PRO A 73 12.25 0.59 -66.88
CA PRO A 73 13.17 1.69 -67.18
C PRO A 73 14.64 1.22 -67.08
N GLY A 74 15.60 2.13 -67.07
CA GLY A 74 16.96 1.97 -67.58
C GLY A 74 17.94 1.09 -66.80
N ARG A 75 19.10 0.86 -67.43
CA ARG A 75 20.23 0.07 -66.89
C ARG A 75 20.96 0.75 -65.71
N MET A 76 20.51 1.93 -65.30
CA MET A 76 20.92 2.59 -64.06
C MET A 76 19.96 2.26 -62.92
N ASP A 77 18.66 2.13 -63.20
CA ASP A 77 17.63 1.76 -62.23
C ASP A 77 17.88 0.34 -61.65
N ASP A 78 18.24 -0.63 -62.52
CA ASP A 78 18.66 -1.99 -62.11
C ASP A 78 19.78 -2.00 -61.04
N LEU A 79 20.65 -0.98 -61.00
CA LEU A 79 21.74 -0.86 -60.00
C LEU A 79 21.26 -0.27 -58.66
N PHE A 80 20.25 0.59 -58.67
CA PHE A 80 19.66 1.15 -57.44
C PHE A 80 18.71 0.17 -56.75
N ASP A 81 18.13 -0.78 -57.49
CA ASP A 81 17.33 -1.88 -56.96
C ASP A 81 18.18 -2.94 -56.23
N GLU A 82 19.38 -3.31 -56.72
CA GLU A 82 20.25 -4.31 -56.05
C GLU A 82 20.82 -3.82 -54.71
N GLU A 83 21.06 -2.50 -54.53
CA GLU A 83 21.44 -1.93 -53.23
C GLU A 83 20.23 -1.67 -52.30
N GLY A 84 19.01 -2.02 -52.74
CA GLY A 84 17.79 -1.95 -51.92
C GLY A 84 17.25 -0.54 -51.69
N PHE A 85 17.59 0.43 -52.56
CA PHE A 85 17.25 1.85 -52.37
C PHE A 85 15.96 2.31 -53.05
N SER A 86 15.22 1.43 -53.74
CA SER A 86 13.93 1.72 -54.39
C SER A 86 12.73 1.87 -53.43
N ALA A 87 12.98 2.30 -52.19
CA ALA A 87 11.97 3.02 -51.43
C ALA A 87 11.71 4.37 -52.12
N HIS A 88 10.68 4.46 -52.97
CA HIS A 88 10.27 5.73 -53.58
C HIS A 88 9.74 6.72 -52.50
N VAL A 89 10.67 7.44 -51.86
CA VAL A 89 10.41 8.52 -50.89
C VAL A 89 9.93 9.76 -51.64
N ALA A 90 8.71 9.71 -52.17
CA ALA A 90 8.18 10.79 -52.99
C ALA A 90 7.72 12.02 -52.19
N GLN A 91 7.57 11.92 -50.86
CA GLN A 91 6.98 13.00 -50.07
C GLN A 91 7.23 12.89 -48.56
N VAL A 92 7.36 14.04 -47.90
CA VAL A 92 7.46 14.19 -46.44
C VAL A 92 6.08 14.48 -45.84
N CYS A 93 5.85 14.11 -44.57
CA CYS A 93 4.63 14.42 -43.84
C CYS A 93 4.64 15.88 -43.30
N PRO A 94 3.65 16.74 -43.62
CA PRO A 94 3.62 18.13 -43.13
C PRO A 94 3.60 18.26 -41.60
N ALA A 95 2.91 17.37 -40.90
CA ALA A 95 2.66 17.50 -39.46
C ALA A 95 3.77 16.93 -38.55
N CYS A 96 4.59 16.00 -39.05
CA CYS A 96 5.61 15.32 -38.23
C CYS A 96 6.94 15.09 -38.94
N ARG A 97 7.08 15.53 -40.20
CA ARG A 97 8.28 15.42 -41.05
C ARG A 97 8.83 14.00 -41.23
N ALA A 98 8.01 12.99 -40.99
CA ALA A 98 8.31 11.61 -41.35
C ALA A 98 8.28 11.43 -42.88
N GLU A 99 9.19 10.62 -43.40
CA GLU A 99 9.18 10.16 -44.79
C GLU A 99 7.94 9.31 -45.07
N MET A 100 7.42 9.39 -46.29
CA MET A 100 6.22 8.69 -46.72
C MET A 100 6.38 8.14 -48.14
N ALA A 101 5.81 6.95 -48.37
CA ALA A 101 5.83 6.30 -49.68
C ALA A 101 5.06 7.10 -50.75
N ALA A 102 5.44 6.93 -52.01
CA ALA A 102 4.71 7.43 -53.16
C ALA A 102 3.21 7.05 -53.09
N GLY A 103 2.34 8.02 -53.37
CA GLY A 103 0.88 7.84 -53.33
C GLY A 103 0.22 7.69 -51.94
N SER A 104 0.98 7.64 -50.84
CA SER A 104 0.37 7.49 -49.51
C SER A 104 -0.35 8.76 -49.03
N VAL A 105 -1.67 8.66 -48.89
CA VAL A 105 -2.55 9.75 -48.41
C VAL A 105 -2.44 9.94 -46.88
N PHE A 106 -2.06 8.89 -46.14
CA PHE A 106 -2.01 8.90 -44.68
C PHE A 106 -0.60 8.62 -44.13
N CYS A 107 -0.17 9.41 -43.13
CA CYS A 107 1.10 9.20 -42.44
C CYS A 107 0.97 8.17 -41.32
N THR A 108 1.42 6.95 -41.59
CA THR A 108 1.45 5.80 -40.64
C THR A 108 2.17 6.10 -39.32
N LYS A 109 3.12 7.05 -39.29
CA LYS A 109 3.90 7.39 -38.09
C LYS A 109 3.20 8.35 -37.14
N CYS A 110 2.26 9.17 -37.61
CA CYS A 110 1.74 10.29 -36.80
C CYS A 110 0.26 10.66 -37.02
N GLY A 111 -0.48 9.91 -37.84
CA GLY A 111 -1.93 10.02 -37.99
C GLY A 111 -2.41 11.15 -38.91
N TYR A 112 -1.53 11.78 -39.69
CA TYR A 112 -1.89 12.91 -40.56
C TYR A 112 -2.46 12.44 -41.90
N HIS A 113 -3.63 12.94 -42.28
CA HIS A 113 -4.25 12.68 -43.57
C HIS A 113 -4.04 13.88 -44.51
N LYS A 114 -3.39 13.65 -45.66
CA LYS A 114 -2.87 14.71 -46.53
C LYS A 114 -3.95 15.48 -47.28
N GLU A 115 -5.00 14.80 -47.73
CA GLU A 115 -6.08 15.42 -48.52
C GLU A 115 -7.07 16.21 -47.66
N SER A 116 -7.27 15.82 -46.40
CA SER A 116 -8.20 16.50 -45.49
C SER A 116 -7.53 17.50 -44.56
N GLY A 117 -6.19 17.52 -44.52
CA GLY A 117 -5.40 18.44 -43.69
C GLY A 117 -5.45 18.19 -42.18
N VAL A 118 -6.21 17.19 -41.72
CA VAL A 118 -6.49 16.90 -40.30
C VAL A 118 -5.67 15.70 -39.81
N ARG A 119 -5.24 15.75 -38.54
CA ARG A 119 -4.71 14.57 -37.83
C ARG A 119 -5.88 13.76 -37.29
N MET A 120 -6.06 12.55 -37.78
CA MET A 120 -7.01 11.61 -37.20
C MET A 120 -6.34 10.97 -35.98
N GLU A 121 -6.91 11.17 -34.79
CA GLU A 121 -6.47 10.41 -33.63
C GLU A 121 -6.90 8.94 -33.79
N SER A 122 -5.95 8.02 -33.65
CA SER A 122 -6.27 6.60 -33.59
C SER A 122 -7.06 6.31 -32.30
N HIS A 123 -8.01 5.37 -32.39
CA HIS A 123 -8.83 4.96 -31.26
C HIS A 123 -7.97 4.29 -30.18
N LYS A 124 -7.62 5.04 -29.13
CA LYS A 124 -6.85 4.57 -27.97
C LYS A 124 -7.70 3.59 -27.15
N THR A 125 -7.56 2.29 -27.40
CA THR A 125 -8.13 1.24 -26.55
C THR A 125 -7.43 1.27 -25.19
N ALA A 126 -8.20 1.57 -24.14
CA ALA A 126 -7.69 1.54 -22.77
C ALA A 126 -7.19 0.14 -22.40
N GLY A 127 -5.88 -0.07 -22.39
CA GLY A 127 -5.22 -1.32 -22.00
C GLY A 127 -4.05 -1.78 -22.86
N VAL A 128 -3.92 -1.31 -24.11
CA VAL A 128 -2.91 -1.84 -25.07
C VAL A 128 -1.60 -1.04 -25.09
N ASP A 129 -1.61 0.26 -24.78
CA ASP A 129 -0.42 1.12 -24.74
C ASP A 129 0.32 1.12 -23.38
N ILE A 130 0.03 0.16 -22.49
CA ILE A 130 0.70 0.05 -21.20
C ILE A 130 2.01 -0.71 -21.39
N SER A 131 3.14 0.00 -21.32
CA SER A 131 4.46 -0.64 -21.39
C SER A 131 4.58 -1.76 -20.34
N HIS A 132 5.23 -2.88 -20.69
CA HIS A 132 5.39 -4.01 -19.77
C HIS A 132 6.00 -3.60 -18.42
N GLY A 133 6.88 -2.59 -18.41
CA GLY A 133 7.46 -2.02 -17.20
C GLY A 133 6.46 -1.31 -16.30
N THR A 134 5.55 -0.49 -16.87
CA THR A 134 4.50 0.19 -16.09
C THR A 134 3.48 -0.80 -15.52
N LEU A 135 3.12 -1.85 -16.26
CA LEU A 135 2.19 -2.89 -15.78
C LEU A 135 2.81 -3.74 -14.65
N ALA A 136 4.10 -4.07 -14.75
CA ALA A 136 4.85 -4.73 -13.68
C ALA A 136 4.94 -3.87 -12.40
N LEU A 137 5.18 -2.56 -12.55
CA LEU A 137 5.28 -1.62 -11.43
C LEU A 137 3.93 -1.42 -10.71
N GLU A 138 2.83 -1.30 -11.45
CA GLU A 138 1.49 -1.23 -10.86
C GLU A 138 1.09 -2.54 -10.14
N LYS A 139 1.43 -3.70 -10.72
CA LYS A 139 1.23 -4.99 -10.06
C LYS A 139 2.02 -5.10 -8.76
N ALA A 140 3.32 -4.76 -8.79
CA ALA A 140 4.17 -4.76 -7.59
C ALA A 140 3.62 -3.82 -6.49
N LYS A 141 3.14 -2.62 -6.87
CA LYS A 141 2.47 -1.69 -5.95
C LYS A 141 1.19 -2.30 -5.35
N ALA A 142 0.35 -2.94 -6.16
CA ALA A 142 -0.88 -3.58 -5.69
C ALA A 142 -0.60 -4.73 -4.72
N ASP A 143 0.43 -5.54 -5.00
CA ASP A 143 0.81 -6.67 -4.15
C ASP A 143 1.48 -6.21 -2.84
N MET A 144 2.27 -5.12 -2.85
CA MET A 144 2.75 -4.48 -1.61
C MET A 144 1.60 -3.95 -0.73
N ILE A 145 0.54 -3.38 -1.33
CA ILE A 145 -0.65 -2.93 -0.60
C ILE A 145 -1.41 -4.12 0.02
N LYS A 146 -1.47 -5.26 -0.66
CA LYS A 146 -2.08 -6.48 -0.11
C LYS A 146 -1.25 -7.07 1.03
N ALA A 147 0.07 -7.17 0.86
CA ALA A 147 0.99 -7.65 1.90
C ALA A 147 0.84 -6.83 3.18
N LYS A 148 0.93 -5.50 3.08
CA LYS A 148 0.72 -4.61 4.24
C LYS A 148 -0.64 -4.81 4.90
N LYS A 149 -1.73 -5.01 4.14
CA LYS A 149 -3.06 -5.27 4.73
C LYS A 149 -3.14 -6.61 5.46
N LEU A 150 -2.40 -7.62 5.02
CA LEU A 150 -2.29 -8.90 5.72
C LEU A 150 -1.47 -8.73 7.00
N ASP A 151 -0.35 -8.01 6.95
CA ASP A 151 0.47 -7.70 8.12
C ASP A 151 -0.32 -6.90 9.16
N ASP A 152 -1.01 -5.83 8.74
CA ASP A 152 -1.87 -5.00 9.59
C ASP A 152 -3.00 -5.84 10.24
N ALA A 153 -3.58 -6.78 9.49
CA ALA A 153 -4.63 -7.68 10.00
C ALA A 153 -4.08 -8.75 10.97
N VAL A 154 -2.90 -9.30 10.71
CA VAL A 154 -2.21 -10.23 11.61
C VAL A 154 -1.82 -9.50 12.89
N LEU A 155 -1.24 -8.30 12.81
CA LEU A 155 -0.88 -7.49 13.98
C LEU A 155 -2.11 -7.10 14.82
N ALA A 156 -3.21 -6.71 14.16
CA ALA A 156 -4.47 -6.39 14.85
C ALA A 156 -5.13 -7.62 15.51
N GLY A 157 -4.92 -8.83 14.97
CA GLY A 157 -5.41 -10.09 15.53
C GLY A 157 -4.49 -10.72 16.58
N ALA A 158 -3.17 -10.53 16.47
CA ALA A 158 -2.14 -11.12 17.32
C ALA A 158 -1.81 -10.26 18.57
N GLY A 159 -2.33 -9.03 18.64
CA GLY A 159 -2.26 -8.20 19.83
C GLY A 159 -3.02 -8.84 21.00
N MET A 160 -2.33 -9.67 21.79
CA MET A 160 -2.83 -10.11 23.09
C MET A 160 -3.28 -8.86 23.86
N PRO A 161 -4.53 -8.80 24.35
CA PRO A 161 -5.07 -7.57 24.90
C PRO A 161 -4.17 -7.00 25.99
N TRP A 162 -3.92 -5.69 25.99
CA TRP A 162 -2.98 -5.05 26.92
C TRP A 162 -3.25 -5.42 28.39
N TRP A 163 -4.52 -5.50 28.80
CA TRP A 163 -4.92 -5.96 30.14
C TRP A 163 -4.51 -7.41 30.46
N MET A 164 -4.50 -8.32 29.47
CA MET A 164 -3.96 -9.68 29.63
C MET A 164 -2.43 -9.67 29.78
N LEU A 165 -1.71 -8.84 29.01
CA LEU A 165 -0.26 -8.67 29.21
C LEU A 165 0.06 -8.08 30.60
N ALA A 166 -0.76 -7.14 31.09
CA ALA A 166 -0.63 -6.59 32.43
C ALA A 166 -0.90 -7.66 33.53
N LEU A 167 -1.89 -8.54 33.33
CA LEU A 167 -2.18 -9.66 34.23
C LEU A 167 -1.02 -10.66 34.27
N VAL A 168 -0.49 -11.06 33.10
CA VAL A 168 0.67 -11.95 33.00
C VAL A 168 1.90 -11.34 33.67
N LEU A 169 2.17 -10.06 33.44
CA LEU A 169 3.28 -9.35 34.09
C LEU A 169 3.10 -9.26 35.61
N PHE A 170 1.88 -9.01 36.09
CA PHE A 170 1.55 -9.02 37.51
C PHE A 170 1.78 -10.40 38.13
N MET A 171 1.40 -11.49 37.46
CA MET A 171 1.65 -12.87 37.91
C MET A 171 3.14 -13.21 37.99
N LEU A 172 3.92 -12.83 36.99
CA LEU A 172 5.38 -13.01 37.00
C LEU A 172 6.03 -12.21 38.14
N MET A 173 5.63 -10.96 38.35
CA MET A 173 6.15 -10.11 39.42
C MET A 173 5.74 -10.61 40.81
N SER A 174 4.47 -10.96 41.03
CA SER A 174 4.00 -11.47 42.33
C SER A 174 4.66 -12.81 42.67
N GLY A 175 4.82 -13.71 41.70
CA GLY A 175 5.54 -14.96 41.88
C GLY A 175 7.01 -14.75 42.26
N LEU A 176 7.71 -13.83 41.58
CA LEU A 176 9.10 -13.49 41.89
C LEU A 176 9.24 -12.87 43.29
N CYS A 177 8.34 -11.95 43.66
CA CYS A 177 8.33 -11.35 45.00
C CYS A 177 8.09 -12.40 46.09
N ILE A 178 7.14 -13.32 45.92
CA ILE A 178 6.87 -14.39 46.89
C ILE A 178 8.05 -15.34 47.00
N ALA A 179 8.74 -15.67 45.89
CA ALA A 179 9.95 -16.47 45.93
C ALA A 179 11.08 -15.79 46.75
N VAL A 180 11.29 -14.48 46.56
CA VAL A 180 12.26 -13.70 47.35
C VAL A 180 11.85 -13.64 48.83
N LEU A 181 10.57 -13.45 49.13
CA LEU A 181 10.06 -13.46 50.52
C LEU A 181 10.23 -14.82 51.17
N ALA A 182 9.96 -15.93 50.47
CA ALA A 182 10.15 -17.29 50.97
C ALA A 182 11.63 -17.60 51.26
N VAL A 183 12.56 -17.16 50.40
CA VAL A 183 14.02 -17.31 50.62
C VAL A 183 14.53 -16.39 51.74
N ASN A 184 13.94 -15.22 51.93
CA ASN A 184 14.26 -14.34 53.05
C ASN A 184 13.71 -14.90 54.37
N ALA A 185 12.49 -15.47 54.37
CA ALA A 185 11.86 -16.10 55.52
C ALA A 185 12.58 -17.38 55.96
N SER A 186 13.00 -18.25 55.02
CA SER A 186 13.77 -19.46 55.35
C SER A 186 15.18 -19.18 55.90
N ARG A 187 15.62 -17.91 55.86
CA ARG A 187 16.86 -17.43 56.51
C ARG A 187 16.62 -16.79 57.89
N ARG A 188 15.37 -16.66 58.35
CA ARG A 188 15.01 -16.22 59.72
C ARG A 188 14.77 -17.48 60.55
N VAL A 189 15.56 -17.70 61.60
CA VAL A 189 15.53 -18.96 62.37
C VAL A 189 14.51 -18.92 63.53
N ASP A 190 14.10 -17.74 63.99
CA ASP A 190 13.57 -17.56 65.35
C ASP A 190 12.13 -17.01 65.46
N GLU A 191 11.34 -16.90 64.38
CA GLU A 191 9.92 -16.50 64.45
C GLU A 191 8.98 -17.54 63.84
N THR A 192 7.88 -17.80 64.53
CA THR A 192 6.76 -18.67 64.09
C THR A 192 5.92 -17.97 63.02
N ILE A 193 6.54 -17.61 61.90
CA ILE A 193 5.85 -16.93 60.79
C ILE A 193 4.93 -17.94 60.10
N THR A 194 3.63 -17.87 60.37
CA THR A 194 2.55 -18.58 59.66
C THR A 194 2.31 -17.98 58.27
N PHE A 195 3.38 -17.81 57.48
CA PHE A 195 3.32 -17.39 56.09
C PHE A 195 3.17 -18.62 55.19
N ASN A 196 1.97 -18.84 54.66
CA ASN A 196 1.79 -19.80 53.58
C ASN A 196 2.11 -19.13 52.22
N PRO A 197 3.25 -19.44 51.57
CA PRO A 197 3.60 -18.87 50.26
C PRO A 197 2.61 -19.31 49.16
N MET A 198 2.02 -20.51 49.28
CA MET A 198 1.06 -21.03 48.32
C MET A 198 -0.31 -20.36 48.47
N GLY A 199 -0.83 -20.27 49.70
CA GLY A 199 -2.09 -19.58 50.01
C GLY A 199 -2.05 -18.10 49.62
N THR A 200 -0.95 -17.40 49.95
CA THR A 200 -0.79 -15.98 49.56
C THR A 200 -0.68 -15.78 48.04
N PHE A 201 0.00 -16.66 47.31
CA PHE A 201 0.01 -16.63 45.84
C PHE A 201 -1.38 -16.86 45.23
N LEU A 202 -2.14 -17.82 45.74
CA LEU A 202 -3.50 -18.12 45.28
C LEU A 202 -4.48 -16.96 45.56
N ILE A 203 -4.37 -16.28 46.71
CA ILE A 203 -5.18 -15.10 47.03
C ILE A 203 -4.79 -13.87 46.18
N LEU A 204 -3.48 -13.62 45.97
CA LEU A 204 -3.00 -12.52 45.11
C LEU A 204 -3.39 -12.73 43.64
N SER A 205 -3.32 -13.96 43.15
CA SER A 205 -3.76 -14.29 41.78
C SER A 205 -5.27 -14.19 41.65
N GLY A 206 -6.03 -14.80 42.56
CA GLY A 206 -7.49 -14.74 42.55
C GLY A 206 -8.06 -13.33 42.66
N SER A 207 -7.46 -12.45 43.48
CA SER A 207 -7.86 -11.04 43.56
C SER A 207 -7.54 -10.24 42.29
N ALA A 208 -6.42 -10.52 41.61
CA ALA A 208 -6.13 -9.93 40.30
C ALA A 208 -7.17 -10.35 39.25
N PHE A 209 -7.44 -11.66 39.11
CA PHE A 209 -8.47 -12.17 38.19
C PHE A 209 -9.86 -11.58 38.49
N THR A 210 -10.22 -11.45 39.77
CA THR A 210 -11.49 -10.86 40.19
C THR A 210 -11.57 -9.37 39.79
N THR A 211 -10.50 -8.61 40.00
CA THR A 211 -10.43 -7.18 39.62
C THR A 211 -10.62 -6.98 38.11
N PHE A 212 -10.00 -7.83 37.29
CA PHE A 212 -10.18 -7.79 35.83
C PHE A 212 -11.58 -8.28 35.39
N GLY A 213 -12.19 -9.23 36.11
CA GLY A 213 -13.59 -9.62 35.92
C GLY A 213 -14.57 -8.46 36.17
N VAL A 214 -14.37 -7.68 37.24
CA VAL A 214 -15.12 -6.45 37.52
C VAL A 214 -14.88 -5.39 36.44
N GLY A 215 -13.67 -5.27 35.90
CA GLY A 215 -13.37 -4.42 34.75
C GLY A 215 -14.16 -4.79 33.49
N ALA A 216 -14.30 -6.09 33.20
CA ALA A 216 -15.11 -6.59 32.09
C ALA A 216 -16.61 -6.27 32.29
N PHE A 217 -17.14 -6.39 33.51
CA PHE A 217 -18.48 -5.92 33.86
C PHE A 217 -18.65 -4.42 33.64
N GLY A 218 -17.67 -3.61 34.07
CA GLY A 218 -17.64 -2.16 33.85
C GLY A 218 -17.72 -1.76 32.37
N MET A 219 -17.09 -2.51 31.47
CA MET A 219 -17.18 -2.26 30.02
C MET A 219 -18.59 -2.48 29.46
N ILE A 220 -19.35 -3.46 29.99
CA ILE A 220 -20.77 -3.66 29.63
C ILE A 220 -21.60 -2.48 30.11
N VAL A 221 -21.37 -2.01 31.33
CA VAL A 221 -22.03 -0.83 31.91
C VAL A 221 -21.73 0.42 31.09
N ILE A 222 -20.48 0.66 30.67
CA ILE A 222 -20.11 1.78 29.77
C ILE A 222 -20.86 1.70 28.43
N HIS A 223 -20.99 0.52 27.83
CA HIS A 223 -21.80 0.33 26.62
C HIS A 223 -23.30 0.61 26.85
N ALA A 224 -23.85 0.29 28.03
CA ALA A 224 -25.23 0.61 28.39
C ALA A 224 -25.44 2.12 28.60
N PHE A 225 -24.52 2.80 29.28
CA PHE A 225 -24.52 4.26 29.42
C PHE A 225 -24.45 4.98 28.06
N LYS A 226 -23.63 4.48 27.13
CA LYS A 226 -23.54 5.00 25.75
C LYS A 226 -24.86 4.95 24.97
N GLN A 227 -25.76 4.01 25.27
CA GLN A 227 -27.10 4.00 24.66
C GLN A 227 -28.05 4.96 25.37
N GLN A 228 -28.12 4.93 26.71
CA GLN A 228 -29.06 5.75 27.49
C GLN A 228 -28.72 5.74 28.98
N MET A 229 -28.69 6.91 29.63
CA MET A 229 -28.31 7.02 31.06
C MET A 229 -29.14 6.12 31.99
N SER A 230 -30.46 6.01 31.76
CA SER A 230 -31.35 5.12 32.52
C SER A 230 -30.98 3.63 32.38
N LYS A 231 -30.61 3.18 31.16
CA LYS A 231 -30.14 1.81 30.92
C LYS A 231 -28.78 1.56 31.56
N GLY A 232 -27.91 2.57 31.60
CA GLY A 232 -26.64 2.53 32.31
C GLY A 232 -26.78 2.24 33.80
N PHE A 233 -27.71 2.94 34.48
CA PHE A 233 -27.96 2.70 35.91
C PHE A 233 -28.56 1.31 36.16
N LEU A 234 -29.53 0.87 35.34
CA LEU A 234 -30.08 -0.49 35.45
C LEU A 234 -29.01 -1.57 35.14
N ALA A 235 -28.04 -1.31 34.26
CA ALA A 235 -26.97 -2.25 33.92
C ALA A 235 -25.99 -2.55 35.07
N ILE A 236 -25.97 -1.73 36.14
CA ILE A 236 -25.24 -2.03 37.37
C ILE A 236 -25.88 -3.22 38.11
N LEU A 237 -27.18 -3.47 37.92
CA LEU A 237 -27.91 -4.55 38.57
C LEU A 237 -27.70 -5.89 37.81
N PRO A 238 -27.04 -6.91 38.40
CA PRO A 238 -26.66 -8.15 37.70
C PRO A 238 -27.75 -8.83 36.84
N PRO A 239 -29.02 -8.99 37.29
CA PRO A 239 -30.05 -9.62 36.45
C PRO A 239 -30.39 -8.79 35.20
N TYR A 240 -30.32 -7.46 35.29
CA TYR A 240 -30.55 -6.59 34.12
C TYR A 240 -29.32 -6.55 33.21
N THR A 241 -28.09 -6.65 33.73
CA THR A 241 -26.89 -6.75 32.90
C THR A 241 -26.95 -7.99 31.99
N ILE A 242 -27.40 -9.12 32.52
CA ILE A 242 -27.62 -10.36 31.75
C ILE A 242 -28.66 -10.12 30.65
N TYR A 243 -29.84 -9.57 30.99
CA TYR A 243 -30.87 -9.20 30.01
C TYR A 243 -30.36 -8.25 28.91
N TYR A 244 -29.58 -7.23 29.28
CA TYR A 244 -29.01 -6.26 28.34
C TYR A 244 -28.01 -6.91 27.36
N VAL A 245 -27.22 -7.89 27.83
CA VAL A 245 -26.29 -8.65 26.99
C VAL A 245 -27.03 -9.53 25.99
N PHE A 246 -28.04 -10.29 26.43
CA PHE A 246 -28.87 -11.09 25.52
C PHE A 246 -29.60 -10.23 24.48
N LYS A 247 -29.92 -8.97 24.80
CA LYS A 247 -30.51 -8.01 23.86
C LYS A 247 -29.50 -7.40 22.86
N ASN A 248 -28.21 -7.34 23.19
CA ASN A 248 -27.16 -6.74 22.36
C ASN A 248 -25.96 -7.70 22.14
N PRO A 249 -26.18 -8.92 21.61
CA PRO A 249 -25.19 -10.00 21.69
C PRO A 249 -23.91 -9.73 20.89
N ARG A 250 -24.00 -9.02 19.77
CA ARG A 250 -22.90 -8.88 18.79
C ARG A 250 -21.65 -8.20 19.34
N GLU A 251 -21.81 -7.26 20.27
CA GLU A 251 -20.70 -6.54 20.91
C GLU A 251 -20.47 -6.99 22.36
N THR A 252 -21.55 -7.23 23.12
CA THR A 252 -21.45 -7.39 24.58
C THR A 252 -21.09 -8.81 25.04
N TRP A 253 -21.33 -9.83 24.21
CA TRP A 253 -21.13 -11.25 24.57
C TRP A 253 -19.68 -11.56 24.98
N LYS A 254 -18.69 -10.95 24.32
CA LYS A 254 -17.26 -11.14 24.63
C LYS A 254 -16.92 -10.69 26.06
N TYR A 255 -17.51 -9.58 26.51
CA TYR A 255 -17.30 -9.05 27.85
C TYR A 255 -18.02 -9.86 28.92
N LEU A 256 -19.23 -10.37 28.63
CA LEU A 256 -19.95 -11.27 29.55
C LEU A 256 -19.21 -12.60 29.73
N LEU A 257 -18.75 -13.22 28.63
CA LEU A 257 -17.97 -14.46 28.70
C LEU A 257 -16.68 -14.25 29.49
N GLY A 258 -15.94 -13.16 29.22
CA GLY A 258 -14.74 -12.80 29.96
C GLY A 258 -15.00 -12.57 31.45
N CYS A 259 -16.09 -11.86 31.79
CA CYS A 259 -16.51 -11.62 33.17
C CYS A 259 -16.78 -12.93 33.92
N ILE A 260 -17.59 -13.84 33.36
CA ILE A 260 -17.92 -15.13 33.98
C ILE A 260 -16.67 -15.99 34.19
N VAL A 261 -15.80 -16.11 33.18
CA VAL A 261 -14.59 -16.93 33.26
C VAL A 261 -13.60 -16.36 34.29
N LEU A 262 -13.35 -15.04 34.28
CA LEU A 262 -12.37 -14.42 35.17
C LEU A 262 -12.84 -14.34 36.62
N LEU A 263 -14.13 -14.06 36.86
CA LEU A 263 -14.70 -14.13 38.20
C LEU A 263 -14.73 -15.58 38.72
N GLY A 264 -15.07 -16.55 37.87
CA GLY A 264 -15.05 -17.97 38.23
C GLY A 264 -13.67 -18.45 38.66
N ILE A 265 -12.64 -18.15 37.86
CA ILE A 265 -11.23 -18.44 38.20
C ILE A 265 -10.80 -17.67 39.45
N GLY A 266 -11.10 -16.38 39.53
CA GLY A 266 -10.71 -15.51 40.64
C GLY A 266 -11.25 -15.96 41.99
N ILE A 267 -12.56 -16.23 42.06
CA ILE A 267 -13.23 -16.73 43.26
C ILE A 267 -12.69 -18.11 43.65
N SER A 268 -12.50 -19.01 42.68
CA SER A 268 -11.95 -20.35 42.94
C SER A 268 -10.55 -20.30 43.54
N LEU A 269 -9.68 -19.42 43.03
CA LEU A 269 -8.32 -19.23 43.55
C LEU A 269 -8.31 -18.59 44.95
N ILE A 270 -9.20 -17.62 45.22
CA ILE A 270 -9.34 -17.03 46.56
C ILE A 270 -9.79 -18.09 47.58
N VAL A 271 -10.80 -18.90 47.26
CA VAL A 271 -11.30 -19.97 48.13
C VAL A 271 -10.24 -21.05 48.35
N ALA A 272 -9.54 -21.47 47.28
CA ALA A 272 -8.44 -22.43 47.40
C ALA A 272 -7.28 -21.90 48.25
N GLY A 273 -6.92 -20.62 48.10
CA GLY A 273 -5.84 -19.97 48.85
C GLY A 273 -6.18 -19.66 50.31
N GLY A 274 -7.47 -19.45 50.63
CA GLY A 274 -7.94 -19.28 52.02
C GLY A 274 -8.07 -20.60 52.79
N ASN A 275 -8.17 -21.73 52.09
CA ASN A 275 -8.21 -23.07 52.68
C ASN A 275 -6.83 -23.77 52.72
N ALA A 276 -5.77 -23.11 52.25
CA ALA A 276 -4.42 -23.64 52.13
C ALA A 276 -3.50 -23.16 53.27
#